data_AF-A0A2T2U6H0-F1
#
_entry.id   AF-A0A2T2U6H0-F1
#
_cell.length_a   1.000
_cell.length_b   1.000
_cell.length_c   1.000
_cell.angle_alpha   90.00
_cell.angle_beta   90.00
_cell.angle_gamma   90.00
#
_symmetry.space_group_name_H-M   'P 1'
#
loop_
_entity.id
_entity.type
_entity.pdbx_description
1 polymer ?
#
loop_
_entity_poly.entity_id
_entity_poly.type
_entity_poly.pdbx_seq_one_letter_code
_entity_poly.pdbx_strand_id
1 'polypeptide(L)'
;MSRTLLVAGCLAGLLLTGCAGPSQMQKTASSSSFPDDYRRVVAPSFPVLDAKGAPISNPFYGGFNAPRPQFVDIDGDEDSDLFVQKRPGQIAFFEHVTEGDTSRLVWRTDNYRDLDIGEWYRFADLDQDGVPDLLTEQPYSHLRAYRNVGTATDAEFELFTDTLRTVVGEPIFSDRQNIPNVTDLGCNGKLDLFLGRLDGTITRYEAARDSAGMPKFAHVTDNFEGIKIVGGTGKKGPSLHGANTLTFADVDGDGDSDLFWGDFFEPGLLLIENTGSCSNPILS
;
A
#
# COMPACT_ATOMS: atom_id res chain seq x y z
N MET A 1 -44.47 -70.45 -31.38
CA MET A 1 -44.90 -69.82 -30.11
C MET A 1 -43.76 -68.94 -29.63
N SER A 2 -43.54 -67.75 -30.23
CA SER A 2 -44.12 -66.44 -29.87
C SER A 2 -43.97 -66.09 -28.37
N ARG A 3 -42.98 -65.24 -28.04
CA ARG A 3 -43.18 -63.80 -27.82
C ARG A 3 -41.88 -63.13 -27.37
N THR A 4 -41.36 -62.25 -28.23
CA THR A 4 -40.32 -61.27 -27.93
C THR A 4 -40.97 -60.09 -27.22
N LEU A 5 -40.51 -59.72 -26.02
CA LEU A 5 -40.89 -58.46 -25.36
C LEU A 5 -39.87 -57.39 -25.72
N LEU A 6 -40.32 -56.36 -26.46
CA LEU A 6 -39.66 -55.06 -26.51
C LEU A 6 -39.93 -54.32 -25.20
N VAL A 7 -38.89 -53.79 -24.56
CA VAL A 7 -39.01 -52.72 -23.57
C VAL A 7 -38.30 -51.50 -24.16
N ALA A 8 -39.10 -50.50 -24.50
CA ALA A 8 -38.65 -49.19 -24.94
C ALA A 8 -38.17 -48.39 -23.72
N GLY A 9 -36.90 -47.98 -23.72
CA GLY A 9 -36.36 -47.03 -22.76
C GLY A 9 -36.64 -45.61 -23.21
N CYS A 10 -37.48 -44.88 -22.48
CA CYS A 10 -37.66 -43.44 -22.64
C CYS A 10 -36.37 -42.70 -22.23
N LEU A 11 -35.71 -42.05 -23.18
CA LEU A 11 -34.77 -40.95 -22.91
C LEU A 11 -35.59 -39.70 -22.54
N ALA A 12 -35.56 -39.32 -21.26
CA ALA A 12 -35.98 -37.99 -20.83
C ALA A 12 -34.75 -37.06 -20.88
N GLY A 13 -34.64 -36.27 -21.94
CA GLY A 13 -33.68 -35.17 -22.02
C GLY A 13 -34.17 -34.00 -21.16
N LEU A 14 -33.45 -33.67 -20.10
CA LEU A 14 -33.61 -32.39 -19.42
C LEU A 14 -32.90 -31.30 -20.23
N LEU A 15 -33.69 -30.49 -20.92
CA LEU A 15 -33.27 -29.19 -21.46
C LEU A 15 -33.21 -28.19 -20.30
N LEU A 16 -32.02 -27.93 -19.77
CA LEU A 16 -31.77 -26.76 -18.93
C LEU A 16 -31.68 -25.53 -19.85
N THR A 17 -32.78 -24.79 -19.95
CA THR A 17 -32.82 -23.46 -20.58
C THR A 17 -32.00 -22.49 -19.73
N GLY A 18 -30.76 -22.26 -20.13
CA GLY A 18 -29.94 -21.18 -19.60
C GLY A 18 -30.45 -19.83 -20.12
N CYS A 19 -31.12 -19.06 -19.27
CA CYS A 19 -31.33 -17.64 -19.53
C CYS A 19 -30.01 -16.91 -19.25
N ALA A 20 -29.19 -16.75 -20.30
CA ALA A 20 -28.10 -15.78 -20.30
C ALA A 20 -28.73 -14.39 -20.44
N GLY A 21 -28.96 -13.71 -19.32
CA GLY A 21 -29.26 -12.28 -19.31
C GLY A 21 -27.97 -11.48 -19.56
N PRO A 22 -28.00 -10.41 -20.36
CA PRO A 22 -26.84 -9.53 -20.49
C PRO A 22 -26.57 -8.84 -19.14
N SER A 23 -25.39 -9.10 -18.57
CA SER A 23 -24.86 -8.35 -17.44
C SER A 23 -24.40 -6.96 -17.91
N GLN A 24 -25.35 -6.04 -18.09
CA GLN A 24 -25.03 -4.61 -18.08
C GLN A 24 -25.14 -4.12 -16.64
N MET A 25 -24.07 -4.32 -15.86
CA MET A 25 -23.84 -3.45 -14.70
C MET A 25 -23.18 -2.18 -15.20
N GLN A 26 -24.02 -1.25 -15.63
CA GLN A 26 -23.62 0.15 -15.74
C GLN A 26 -23.50 0.67 -14.29
N LYS A 27 -22.30 0.56 -13.71
CA LYS A 27 -21.96 1.27 -12.47
C LYS A 27 -21.87 2.76 -12.82
N THR A 28 -22.98 3.48 -12.79
CA THR A 28 -22.94 4.89 -12.42
C THR A 28 -22.64 4.93 -10.93
N ALA A 29 -21.35 4.87 -10.59
CA ALA A 29 -20.89 5.27 -9.28
C ALA A 29 -21.09 6.78 -9.22
N SER A 30 -22.22 7.21 -8.65
CA SER A 30 -22.25 8.53 -8.02
C SER A 30 -21.26 8.44 -6.87
N SER A 31 -20.04 8.96 -7.06
CA SER A 31 -19.20 9.29 -5.93
C SER A 31 -20.03 10.22 -5.05
N SER A 32 -20.44 9.75 -3.87
CA SER A 32 -21.09 10.62 -2.91
C SER A 32 -19.99 11.51 -2.36
N SER A 33 -19.67 12.61 -3.05
CA SER A 33 -18.84 13.65 -2.47
C SER A 33 -19.67 14.32 -1.37
N PHE A 34 -19.08 14.42 -0.19
CA PHE A 34 -19.62 15.30 0.82
C PHE A 34 -19.48 16.75 0.32
N PRO A 35 -20.45 17.63 0.58
CA PRO A 35 -20.29 19.03 0.24
C PRO A 35 -19.07 19.62 0.96
N ASP A 36 -18.45 20.66 0.40
CA ASP A 36 -17.25 21.31 0.95
C ASP A 36 -17.43 21.81 2.40
N ASP A 37 -18.68 22.02 2.82
CA ASP A 37 -19.04 22.45 4.17
C ASP A 37 -19.42 21.30 5.13
N TYR A 38 -19.22 20.04 4.73
CA TYR A 38 -19.51 18.90 5.59
C TYR A 38 -18.68 18.95 6.86
N ARG A 39 -19.37 18.90 8.00
CA ARG A 39 -18.76 18.78 9.33
C ARG A 39 -19.28 17.55 10.03
N ARG A 40 -18.37 16.64 10.38
CA ARG A 40 -18.70 15.53 11.28
C ARG A 40 -18.92 16.08 12.69
N VAL A 41 -20.17 16.21 13.11
CA VAL A 41 -20.54 16.60 14.47
C VAL A 41 -20.77 15.35 15.31
N VAL A 42 -19.99 15.17 16.38
CA VAL A 42 -20.26 14.16 17.40
C VAL A 42 -21.25 14.75 18.40
N ALA A 43 -22.46 14.18 18.45
CA ALA A 43 -23.54 14.64 19.31
C ALA A 43 -23.80 13.65 20.47
N PRO A 44 -24.06 14.12 21.71
CA PRO A 44 -24.04 15.52 22.13
C PRO A 44 -22.62 16.12 22.03
N SER A 45 -22.53 17.38 21.59
CA SER A 45 -21.24 18.07 21.46
C SER A 45 -20.72 18.45 22.84
N PHE A 46 -19.92 17.59 23.45
CA PHE A 46 -19.11 17.94 24.61
C PHE A 46 -17.65 18.07 24.19
N PRO A 47 -16.91 19.08 24.68
CA PRO A 47 -15.50 19.17 24.39
C PRO A 47 -14.78 18.01 25.08
N VAL A 48 -13.91 17.32 24.33
CA VAL A 48 -12.92 16.44 24.92
C VAL A 48 -11.65 17.27 25.05
N LEU A 49 -11.15 17.40 26.28
CA LEU A 49 -10.02 18.26 26.59
C LEU A 49 -8.81 17.39 27.00
N ASP A 50 -7.61 17.87 26.71
CA ASP A 50 -6.36 17.30 27.23
C ASP A 50 -6.16 17.66 28.71
N ALA A 51 -5.04 17.22 29.29
CA ALA A 51 -4.70 17.50 30.69
C ALA A 51 -4.51 18.99 31.01
N LYS A 52 -4.32 19.84 30.01
CA LYS A 52 -4.16 21.30 30.12
C LYS A 52 -5.46 22.06 29.84
N GLY A 53 -6.55 21.36 29.51
CA GLY A 53 -7.83 21.96 29.15
C GLY A 53 -7.94 22.38 27.69
N ALA A 54 -6.99 22.00 26.82
CA ALA A 54 -7.04 22.28 25.40
C ALA A 54 -7.95 21.26 24.67
N PRO A 55 -8.82 21.69 23.73
CA PRO A 55 -9.65 20.77 22.96
C PRO A 55 -8.84 19.78 22.12
N ILE A 56 -9.21 18.50 22.17
CA ILE A 56 -8.65 17.45 21.33
C ILE A 56 -9.45 17.36 20.04
N SER A 57 -8.78 17.54 18.90
CA SER A 57 -9.35 17.31 17.58
C SER A 57 -9.65 15.82 17.38
N ASN A 58 -10.84 15.49 16.86
CA ASN A 58 -11.25 14.12 16.52
C ASN A 58 -11.05 13.07 17.65
N PRO A 59 -11.55 13.32 18.88
CA PRO A 59 -11.19 12.53 20.07
C PRO A 59 -11.67 11.06 20.03
N PHE A 60 -12.55 10.71 19.09
CA PHE A 60 -13.10 9.36 18.90
C PHE A 60 -12.63 8.69 17.61
N TYR A 61 -11.64 9.27 16.92
CA TYR A 61 -11.09 8.67 15.71
C TYR A 61 -10.08 7.53 16.01
N GLY A 62 -9.52 7.51 17.23
CA GLY A 62 -8.58 6.49 17.71
C GLY A 62 -9.19 5.09 17.95
N GLY A 63 -8.37 4.18 18.50
CA GLY A 63 -8.72 2.76 18.65
C GLY A 63 -8.37 1.91 17.44
N PHE A 64 -7.30 2.27 16.73
CA PHE A 64 -6.79 1.46 15.62
C PHE A 64 -6.10 0.20 16.12
N ASN A 65 -6.40 -0.93 15.51
CA ASN A 65 -5.74 -2.19 15.84
C ASN A 65 -4.40 -2.36 15.11
N ALA A 66 -4.34 -1.95 13.84
CA ALA A 66 -3.15 -2.03 12.99
C ALA A 66 -3.16 -0.90 11.96
N PRO A 67 -3.06 0.38 12.39
CA PRO A 67 -3.07 1.49 11.45
C PRO A 67 -1.79 1.47 10.61
N ARG A 68 -1.92 1.82 9.32
CA ARG A 68 -0.78 2.07 8.44
C ARG A 68 -0.78 3.54 8.04
N PRO A 69 -0.10 4.41 8.81
CA PRO A 69 -0.03 5.83 8.50
C PRO A 69 1.03 6.11 7.45
N GLN A 70 0.79 7.08 6.59
CA GLN A 70 1.80 7.69 5.74
C GLN A 70 1.55 9.20 5.66
N PHE A 71 2.63 9.96 5.77
CA PHE A 71 2.62 11.39 5.46
C PHE A 71 3.05 11.60 4.00
N VAL A 72 2.32 12.44 3.28
CA VAL A 72 2.62 12.85 1.90
C VAL A 72 1.99 14.21 1.64
N ASP A 73 2.71 15.11 0.99
CA ASP A 73 2.16 16.36 0.45
C ASP A 73 1.36 15.99 -0.83
N ILE A 74 0.03 15.89 -0.72
CA ILE A 74 -0.82 15.42 -1.83
C ILE A 74 -1.47 16.56 -2.62
N ASP A 75 -1.47 17.77 -2.06
CA ASP A 75 -2.07 18.95 -2.63
C ASP A 75 -1.06 20.07 -2.94
N GLY A 76 0.23 19.80 -2.75
CA GLY A 76 1.35 20.57 -3.27
C GLY A 76 1.56 21.90 -2.56
N ASP A 77 1.13 22.01 -1.30
CA ASP A 77 1.21 23.24 -0.51
C ASP A 77 2.45 23.30 0.42
N GLU A 78 3.36 22.32 0.27
CA GLU A 78 4.59 22.15 1.04
C GLU A 78 4.39 21.75 2.51
N ASP A 79 3.18 21.37 2.91
CA ASP A 79 2.94 20.62 4.14
C ASP A 79 2.48 19.18 3.87
N SER A 80 2.68 18.30 4.86
CA SER A 80 2.44 16.87 4.66
C SER A 80 1.12 16.45 5.29
N ASP A 81 0.25 15.92 4.46
CA ASP A 81 -1.03 15.35 4.88
C ASP A 81 -0.88 13.96 5.47
N LEU A 82 -1.85 13.59 6.31
CA LEU A 82 -1.89 12.27 6.90
C LEU A 82 -2.90 11.36 6.20
N PHE A 83 -2.39 10.26 5.65
CA PHE A 83 -3.17 9.14 5.19
C PHE A 83 -3.10 7.99 6.19
N VAL A 84 -4.22 7.34 6.45
CA VAL A 84 -4.29 6.20 7.38
C VAL A 84 -5.18 5.10 6.82
N GLN A 85 -4.62 3.90 6.66
CA GLN A 85 -5.45 2.72 6.46
C GLN A 85 -5.94 2.19 7.81
N LYS A 86 -7.26 2.17 7.97
CA LYS A 86 -7.95 1.57 9.13
C LYS A 86 -8.56 0.21 8.81
N ARG A 87 -9.02 0.03 7.57
CA ARG A 87 -9.71 -1.15 7.07
C ARG A 87 -9.08 -1.58 5.75
N PRO A 88 -9.07 -2.89 5.43
CA PRO A 88 -8.70 -3.33 4.09
C PRO A 88 -9.51 -2.60 3.02
N GLY A 89 -8.84 -2.24 1.92
CA GLY A 89 -9.44 -1.60 0.76
C GLY A 89 -9.85 -0.13 0.92
N GLN A 90 -9.50 0.54 2.01
CA GLN A 90 -9.85 1.95 2.23
C GLN A 90 -8.70 2.76 2.83
N ILE A 91 -8.54 4.00 2.38
CA ILE A 91 -7.63 4.98 2.97
C ILE A 91 -8.44 6.17 3.49
N ALA A 92 -8.23 6.53 4.75
CA ALA A 92 -8.69 7.80 5.30
C ALA A 92 -7.66 8.90 5.04
N PHE A 93 -8.15 10.11 4.76
CA PHE A 93 -7.35 11.30 4.46
C PHE A 93 -7.63 12.42 5.46
N PHE A 94 -6.55 12.98 5.98
CA PHE A 94 -6.51 14.13 6.85
C PHE A 94 -5.60 15.18 6.23
N GLU A 95 -6.21 16.28 5.79
CA GLU A 95 -5.48 17.41 5.26
C GLU A 95 -4.79 18.16 6.40
N HIS A 96 -3.52 18.47 6.27
CA HIS A 96 -2.88 19.41 7.15
C HIS A 96 -3.32 20.81 6.72
N VAL A 97 -3.90 21.57 7.65
CA VAL A 97 -4.44 22.90 7.36
C VAL A 97 -3.81 23.91 8.30
N THR A 98 -3.21 24.94 7.68
CA THR A 98 -2.65 26.09 8.38
C THR A 98 -3.53 27.32 8.19
N GLU A 99 -4.19 27.76 9.28
CA GLU A 99 -5.06 28.95 9.32
C GLU A 99 -4.54 29.93 10.39
N GLY A 100 -3.91 31.03 9.94
CA GLY A 100 -3.30 32.01 10.85
C GLY A 100 -2.18 31.39 11.69
N ASP A 101 -2.30 31.47 13.02
CA ASP A 101 -1.33 30.88 13.96
C ASP A 101 -1.65 29.42 14.34
N THR A 102 -2.63 28.79 13.66
CA THR A 102 -3.07 27.42 13.97
C THR A 102 -2.72 26.45 12.84
N SER A 103 -2.14 25.30 13.18
CA SER A 103 -1.88 24.19 12.28
C SER A 103 -2.50 22.92 12.89
N ARG A 104 -3.24 22.16 12.07
CA ARG A 104 -3.95 20.95 12.51
C ARG A 104 -4.25 20.01 11.35
N LEU A 105 -4.34 18.72 11.65
CA LEU A 105 -4.90 17.71 10.75
C LEU A 105 -6.43 17.76 10.77
N VAL A 106 -7.03 17.87 9.58
CA VAL A 106 -8.46 18.00 9.34
C VAL A 106 -8.93 16.77 8.58
N TRP A 107 -9.78 15.96 9.23
CA TRP A 107 -10.39 14.82 8.55
C TRP A 107 -11.20 15.30 7.33
N ARG A 108 -10.95 14.71 6.16
CA ARG A 108 -11.69 15.00 4.92
C ARG A 108 -12.56 13.82 4.47
N THR A 109 -12.03 12.60 4.52
CA THR A 109 -12.77 11.39 4.11
C THR A 109 -12.19 10.13 4.74
N ASP A 110 -13.02 9.08 4.87
CA ASP A 110 -12.58 7.72 5.20
C ASP A 110 -12.34 6.84 3.95
N ASN A 111 -12.61 7.37 2.75
CA ASN A 111 -12.47 6.69 1.47
C ASN A 111 -11.87 7.62 0.41
N TYR A 112 -10.56 7.83 0.47
CA TYR A 112 -9.85 8.72 -0.43
C TYR A 112 -9.92 8.22 -1.88
N ARG A 113 -10.48 9.07 -2.77
CA ARG A 113 -10.62 8.85 -4.23
C ARG A 113 -11.21 7.48 -4.63
N ASP A 114 -12.01 6.86 -3.75
CA ASP A 114 -12.61 5.53 -3.95
C ASP A 114 -11.60 4.42 -4.32
N LEU A 115 -10.35 4.55 -3.85
CA LEU A 115 -9.26 3.63 -4.14
C LEU A 115 -9.41 2.28 -3.41
N ASP A 116 -9.24 1.18 -4.14
CA ASP A 116 -9.17 -0.17 -3.57
C ASP A 116 -7.70 -0.58 -3.35
N ILE A 117 -7.24 -0.45 -2.11
CA ILE A 117 -5.84 -0.67 -1.76
C ILE A 117 -5.52 -2.06 -1.20
N GLY A 118 -6.50 -2.96 -1.10
CA GLY A 118 -6.28 -4.26 -0.46
C GLY A 118 -5.76 -4.14 0.97
N GLU A 119 -4.76 -4.96 1.33
CA GLU A 119 -4.22 -5.04 2.69
C GLU A 119 -3.12 -4.02 3.03
N TRP A 120 -2.53 -3.28 2.07
CA TRP A 120 -1.52 -2.27 2.37
C TRP A 120 -1.42 -1.26 1.22
N TYR A 121 -0.86 -0.07 1.49
CA TYR A 121 -0.60 0.96 0.49
C TYR A 121 0.73 1.66 0.75
N ARG A 122 1.26 2.31 -0.28
CA ARG A 122 2.44 3.17 -0.22
C ARG A 122 2.36 4.22 -1.34
N PHE A 123 2.26 5.50 -0.97
CA PHE A 123 2.49 6.59 -1.92
C PHE A 123 3.98 6.69 -2.24
N ALA A 124 4.30 6.86 -3.52
CA ALA A 124 5.64 7.09 -4.04
C ALA A 124 5.52 7.67 -5.45
N ASP A 125 6.42 8.56 -5.86
CA ASP A 125 6.53 9.02 -7.25
C ASP A 125 7.18 7.89 -8.08
N LEU A 126 6.35 7.02 -8.69
CA LEU A 126 6.82 5.79 -9.32
C LEU A 126 7.32 6.06 -10.74
N ASP A 127 6.65 6.95 -11.47
CA ASP A 127 7.05 7.34 -12.82
C ASP A 127 8.00 8.54 -12.89
N GLN A 128 8.33 9.13 -11.75
CA GLN A 128 9.32 10.19 -11.56
C GLN A 128 8.93 11.51 -12.25
N ASP A 129 7.64 11.83 -12.25
CA ASP A 129 7.09 13.07 -12.80
C ASP A 129 6.88 14.18 -11.75
N GLY A 130 7.18 13.87 -10.48
CA GLY A 130 7.06 14.79 -9.36
C GLY A 130 5.70 14.78 -8.67
N VAL A 131 4.73 13.95 -9.11
CA VAL A 131 3.48 13.74 -8.38
C VAL A 131 3.43 12.33 -7.76
N PRO A 132 2.98 12.17 -6.50
CA PRO A 132 2.92 10.84 -5.89
C PRO A 132 1.91 9.92 -6.59
N ASP A 133 2.39 8.76 -7.05
CA ASP A 133 1.59 7.60 -7.42
C ASP A 133 1.25 6.75 -6.18
N LEU A 134 0.52 5.63 -6.39
CA LEU A 134 0.12 4.74 -5.31
C LEU A 134 0.40 3.27 -5.64
N LEU A 135 1.24 2.65 -4.83
CA LEU A 135 1.45 1.21 -4.79
C LEU A 135 0.52 0.57 -3.74
N THR A 136 -0.13 -0.54 -4.09
CA THR A 136 -1.07 -1.22 -3.19
C THR A 136 -0.97 -2.73 -3.29
N GLU A 137 -1.60 -3.43 -2.35
CA GLU A 137 -1.85 -4.85 -2.50
C GLU A 137 -2.97 -5.09 -3.53
N GLN A 138 -2.77 -6.10 -4.37
CA GLN A 138 -3.82 -6.81 -5.07
C GLN A 138 -4.04 -8.13 -4.34
N PRO A 139 -5.30 -8.51 -4.05
CA PRO A 139 -5.65 -9.76 -3.41
C PRO A 139 -4.79 -10.94 -3.87
N TYR A 140 -4.35 -11.74 -2.90
CA TYR A 140 -3.37 -12.82 -3.07
C TYR A 140 -1.93 -12.34 -3.25
N SER A 141 -1.55 -11.25 -2.56
CA SER A 141 -0.14 -10.86 -2.36
C SER A 141 0.58 -10.43 -3.64
N HIS A 142 -0.13 -9.84 -4.60
CA HIS A 142 0.48 -9.19 -5.77
C HIS A 142 0.57 -7.69 -5.54
N LEU A 143 1.49 -7.02 -6.24
CA LEU A 143 1.58 -5.56 -6.20
C LEU A 143 0.70 -4.96 -7.31
N ARG A 144 -0.23 -4.09 -6.94
CA ARG A 144 -1.01 -3.24 -7.85
C ARG A 144 -0.42 -1.84 -7.82
N ALA A 145 -0.51 -1.13 -8.94
CA ALA A 145 -0.12 0.28 -9.02
C ALA A 145 -1.26 1.10 -9.63
N TYR A 146 -1.53 2.24 -9.00
CA TYR A 146 -2.32 3.33 -9.54
C TYR A 146 -1.39 4.48 -9.89
N ARG A 147 -1.58 5.06 -11.06
CA ARG A 147 -0.85 6.24 -11.51
C ARG A 147 -1.66 7.48 -11.17
N ASN A 148 -1.02 8.50 -10.63
CA ASN A 148 -1.62 9.82 -10.53
C ASN A 148 -1.55 10.51 -11.90
N VAL A 149 -2.70 10.68 -12.53
CA VAL A 149 -2.85 11.36 -13.83
C VAL A 149 -3.34 12.81 -13.67
N GLY A 150 -3.55 13.24 -12.41
CA GLY A 150 -3.97 14.58 -12.05
C GLY A 150 -2.79 15.56 -11.97
N THR A 151 -2.87 16.50 -11.04
CA THR A 151 -1.78 17.46 -10.77
C THR A 151 -1.25 17.28 -9.35
N ALA A 152 -0.16 18.00 -9.03
CA ALA A 152 0.38 18.08 -7.67
C ALA A 152 -0.64 18.64 -6.65
N THR A 153 -1.67 19.35 -7.12
CA THR A 153 -2.66 20.01 -6.25
C THR A 153 -4.07 19.39 -6.33
N ASP A 154 -4.29 18.46 -7.25
CA ASP A 154 -5.55 17.72 -7.40
C ASP A 154 -5.25 16.35 -7.97
N ALA A 155 -4.93 15.42 -7.07
CA ALA A 155 -4.57 14.06 -7.43
C ALA A 155 -5.77 13.28 -8.00
N GLU A 156 -5.56 12.66 -9.17
CA GLU A 156 -6.53 11.78 -9.83
C GLU A 156 -5.84 10.44 -10.13
N PHE A 157 -6.39 9.34 -9.64
CA PHE A 157 -5.73 8.04 -9.75
C PHE A 157 -6.41 7.15 -10.78
N GLU A 158 -5.62 6.64 -11.73
CA GLU A 158 -6.03 5.60 -12.66
C GLU A 158 -5.31 4.29 -12.37
N LEU A 159 -6.01 3.17 -12.51
CA LEU A 159 -5.39 1.85 -12.38
C LEU A 159 -4.37 1.68 -13.52
N PHE A 160 -3.08 1.65 -13.18
CA PHE A 160 -2.03 1.37 -14.14
C PHE A 160 -1.93 -0.14 -14.41
N THR A 161 -1.88 -0.94 -13.35
CA THR A 161 -1.92 -2.40 -13.46
C THR A 161 -2.36 -3.07 -12.16
N ASP A 162 -3.15 -4.14 -12.27
CA ASP A 162 -3.50 -5.01 -11.13
C ASP A 162 -2.34 -5.89 -10.66
N THR A 163 -1.30 -6.06 -11.47
CA THR A 163 -0.14 -6.89 -11.11
C THR A 163 1.11 -6.37 -11.79
N LEU A 164 1.97 -5.72 -11.01
CA LEU A 164 3.32 -5.40 -11.43
C LEU A 164 4.07 -6.68 -11.77
N ARG A 165 4.79 -6.62 -12.88
CA ARG A 165 5.58 -7.72 -13.41
C ARG A 165 7.01 -7.26 -13.61
N THR A 166 7.93 -8.20 -13.43
CA THR A 166 9.33 -7.99 -13.72
C THR A 166 9.57 -7.75 -15.21
N VAL A 167 10.76 -7.30 -15.57
CA VAL A 167 11.18 -7.13 -16.98
C VAL A 167 11.06 -8.39 -17.84
N VAL A 168 11.06 -9.58 -17.24
CA VAL A 168 10.86 -10.87 -17.93
C VAL A 168 9.41 -11.37 -17.91
N GLY A 169 8.49 -10.58 -17.33
CA GLY A 169 7.04 -10.86 -17.33
C GLY A 169 6.52 -11.61 -16.10
N GLU A 170 7.38 -11.97 -15.15
CA GLU A 170 6.99 -12.67 -13.92
C GLU A 170 6.26 -11.73 -12.95
N PRO A 171 5.12 -12.13 -12.36
CA PRO A 171 4.45 -11.35 -11.31
C PRO A 171 5.39 -11.06 -10.13
N ILE A 172 5.33 -9.83 -9.61
CA ILE A 172 6.00 -9.50 -8.36
C ILE A 172 5.05 -9.82 -7.21
N PHE A 173 5.54 -10.65 -6.28
CA PHE A 173 4.79 -11.10 -5.11
C PHE A 173 5.33 -10.43 -3.85
N SER A 174 4.44 -9.81 -3.06
CA SER A 174 4.71 -9.32 -1.72
C SER A 174 3.64 -9.86 -0.79
N ASP A 175 4.06 -10.62 0.23
CA ASP A 175 3.16 -11.12 1.25
C ASP A 175 2.25 -10.01 1.77
N ARG A 176 0.94 -10.24 1.79
CA ARG A 176 -0.09 -9.26 2.19
C ARG A 176 0.12 -8.60 3.56
N GLN A 177 0.96 -9.18 4.40
CA GLN A 177 1.27 -8.65 5.73
C GLN A 177 2.46 -7.67 5.68
N ASN A 178 3.33 -7.78 4.67
CA ASN A 178 4.52 -6.97 4.52
C ASN A 178 4.19 -5.72 3.69
N ILE A 179 4.72 -4.58 4.12
CA ILE A 179 4.56 -3.30 3.43
C ILE A 179 5.85 -3.03 2.65
N PRO A 180 5.81 -3.05 1.31
CA PRO A 180 6.95 -2.71 0.46
C PRO A 180 7.44 -1.27 0.67
N ASN A 181 8.69 -1.01 0.29
CA ASN A 181 9.20 0.34 0.12
C ASN A 181 9.77 0.52 -1.29
N VAL A 182 9.65 1.73 -1.80
CA VAL A 182 10.26 2.14 -3.07
C VAL A 182 11.06 3.41 -2.82
N THR A 183 12.33 3.43 -3.23
CA THR A 183 13.25 4.57 -3.07
C THR A 183 14.40 4.47 -4.07
N ASP A 184 15.09 5.55 -4.40
CA ASP A 184 16.36 5.51 -5.15
C ASP A 184 17.52 5.40 -4.15
N LEU A 185 17.88 4.16 -3.75
CA LEU A 185 18.95 3.94 -2.77
C LEU A 185 20.33 4.32 -3.34
N GLY A 186 20.51 4.20 -4.66
CA GLY A 186 21.79 4.37 -5.35
C GLY A 186 22.07 5.79 -5.85
N CYS A 187 21.20 6.77 -5.57
CA CYS A 187 21.23 8.12 -6.15
C CYS A 187 21.47 8.12 -7.68
N ASN A 188 20.95 7.12 -8.39
CA ASN A 188 21.22 6.92 -9.82
C ASN A 188 19.99 7.21 -10.70
N GLY A 189 18.91 7.68 -10.08
CA GLY A 189 17.62 7.95 -10.68
C GLY A 189 16.76 6.70 -10.88
N LYS A 190 17.24 5.48 -10.57
CA LYS A 190 16.45 4.26 -10.68
C LYS A 190 15.84 3.93 -9.34
N LEU A 191 14.53 3.79 -9.31
CA LEU A 191 13.85 3.33 -8.11
C LEU A 191 14.19 1.87 -7.82
N ASP A 192 14.47 1.57 -6.57
CA ASP A 192 14.56 0.25 -5.99
C ASP A 192 13.26 -0.09 -5.26
N LEU A 193 12.76 -1.30 -5.46
CA LEU A 193 11.63 -1.88 -4.73
C LEU A 193 12.16 -2.93 -3.75
N PHE A 194 11.89 -2.71 -2.47
CA PHE A 194 12.28 -3.58 -1.36
C PHE A 194 11.07 -4.32 -0.80
N LEU A 195 11.17 -5.65 -0.73
CA LEU A 195 10.13 -6.53 -0.19
C LEU A 195 10.73 -7.38 0.93
N GLY A 196 10.27 -7.21 2.16
CA GLY A 196 10.60 -8.18 3.20
C GLY A 196 9.90 -9.52 2.97
N ARG A 197 10.51 -10.60 3.44
CA ARG A 197 10.06 -12.00 3.23
C ARG A 197 9.75 -12.71 4.54
N LEU A 198 8.93 -13.76 4.47
CA LEU A 198 8.57 -14.59 5.64
C LEU A 198 9.72 -15.46 6.18
N ASP A 199 10.82 -15.55 5.46
CA ASP A 199 12.04 -16.19 5.94
C ASP A 199 13.01 -15.20 6.59
N GLY A 200 12.63 -13.92 6.68
CA GLY A 200 13.38 -12.87 7.36
C GLY A 200 14.40 -12.17 6.49
N THR A 201 14.44 -12.37 5.17
CA THR A 201 15.30 -11.61 4.25
C THR A 201 14.55 -10.45 3.58
N ILE A 202 15.29 -9.66 2.79
CA ILE A 202 14.74 -8.61 1.92
C ILE A 202 15.09 -8.97 0.47
N THR A 203 14.07 -9.03 -0.39
CA THR A 203 14.25 -9.03 -1.84
C THR A 203 14.36 -7.60 -2.34
N ARG A 204 15.34 -7.34 -3.21
CA ARG A 204 15.52 -6.09 -3.94
C ARG A 204 15.22 -6.31 -5.42
N TYR A 205 14.43 -5.39 -5.98
CA TYR A 205 14.35 -5.16 -7.42
C TYR A 205 14.82 -3.75 -7.74
N GLU A 206 15.41 -3.54 -8.90
CA GLU A 206 15.81 -2.21 -9.40
C GLU A 206 15.03 -1.91 -10.69
N ALA A 207 14.56 -0.67 -10.85
CA ALA A 207 13.93 -0.23 -12.08
C ALA A 207 14.95 -0.28 -13.23
N ALA A 208 14.60 -0.92 -14.34
CA ALA A 208 15.57 -1.16 -15.41
C ALA A 208 16.18 0.13 -16.02
N ARG A 209 15.38 1.21 -16.16
CA ARG A 209 15.55 2.41 -17.05
C ARG A 209 15.98 2.03 -18.49
N ASP A 210 15.46 2.63 -19.57
CA ASP A 210 14.64 3.81 -19.80
C ASP A 210 13.26 3.43 -20.42
N SER A 211 12.16 3.58 -19.69
CA SER A 211 10.85 3.74 -20.32
C SER A 211 10.20 4.97 -19.72
N ALA A 212 9.80 5.93 -20.54
CA ALA A 212 8.98 7.04 -20.08
C ALA A 212 7.74 6.50 -19.35
N GLY A 213 7.48 6.98 -18.13
CA GLY A 213 6.36 6.54 -17.31
C GLY A 213 6.72 5.47 -16.28
N MET A 214 5.70 4.76 -15.82
CA MET A 214 5.74 3.80 -14.71
C MET A 214 6.85 2.73 -14.82
N PRO A 215 7.44 2.31 -13.68
CA PRO A 215 8.66 1.52 -13.67
C PRO A 215 8.41 0.05 -14.01
N LYS A 216 9.39 -0.57 -14.68
CA LYS A 216 9.53 -2.02 -14.78
C LYS A 216 10.75 -2.47 -14.00
N PHE A 217 10.51 -3.34 -13.03
CA PHE A 217 11.52 -3.78 -12.08
C PHE A 217 12.23 -5.05 -12.58
N ALA A 218 13.56 -5.07 -12.47
CA ALA A 218 14.38 -6.26 -12.65
C ALA A 218 14.75 -6.82 -11.27
N HIS A 219 14.63 -8.13 -11.09
CA HIS A 219 15.08 -8.77 -9.85
C HIS A 219 16.59 -8.64 -9.70
N VAL A 220 17.05 -8.24 -8.52
CA VAL A 220 18.47 -8.07 -8.20
C VAL A 220 18.94 -9.19 -7.27
N THR A 221 18.25 -9.38 -6.14
CA THR A 221 18.63 -10.38 -5.12
C THR A 221 17.46 -10.66 -4.17
N ASP A 222 17.42 -11.85 -3.59
CA ASP A 222 16.50 -12.20 -2.49
C ASP A 222 17.14 -12.07 -1.09
N ASN A 223 18.40 -11.66 -1.05
CA ASN A 223 19.20 -11.55 0.17
C ASN A 223 19.99 -10.24 0.13
N PHE A 224 19.27 -9.12 0.16
CA PHE A 224 19.84 -7.78 0.12
C PHE A 224 20.86 -7.57 1.24
N GLU A 225 22.09 -7.21 0.88
CA GLU A 225 23.27 -7.03 1.75
C GLU A 225 23.56 -8.19 2.74
N GLY A 226 22.95 -9.36 2.53
CA GLY A 226 23.02 -10.46 3.51
C GLY A 226 22.32 -10.17 4.84
N ILE A 227 21.52 -9.11 4.91
CA ILE A 227 20.80 -8.71 6.11
C ILE A 227 19.57 -9.61 6.27
N LYS A 228 19.42 -10.15 7.48
CA LYS A 228 18.31 -11.02 7.83
C LYS A 228 17.95 -10.86 9.29
N ILE A 229 16.66 -10.74 9.56
CA ILE A 229 16.15 -10.88 10.93
C ILE A 229 16.25 -12.37 11.28
N VAL A 230 16.89 -12.67 12.41
CA VAL A 230 17.05 -14.04 12.90
C VAL A 230 16.11 -14.23 14.08
N GLY A 231 15.03 -14.97 13.88
CA GLY A 231 14.08 -15.24 14.94
C GLY A 231 14.64 -16.29 15.90
N GLY A 232 14.14 -16.28 17.12
CA GLY A 232 14.64 -17.16 18.18
C GLY A 232 14.56 -18.63 17.79
N THR A 233 15.66 -19.36 17.94
CA THR A 233 15.72 -20.83 17.83
C THR A 233 15.07 -21.48 19.05
N GLY A 234 13.77 -21.27 19.24
CA GLY A 234 12.98 -21.94 20.27
C GLY A 234 12.57 -23.35 19.84
N LYS A 235 12.25 -24.23 20.79
CA LYS A 235 11.71 -25.61 20.57
C LYS A 235 10.35 -25.67 19.82
N LYS A 236 9.96 -24.64 19.07
CA LYS A 236 8.64 -24.42 18.47
C LYS A 236 8.68 -24.15 16.96
N GLY A 237 9.56 -24.81 16.22
CA GLY A 237 9.54 -24.81 14.75
C GLY A 237 10.43 -23.75 14.09
N PRO A 238 10.34 -23.57 12.76
CA PRO A 238 11.17 -22.64 12.02
C PRO A 238 10.94 -21.21 12.51
N SER A 239 11.97 -20.38 12.35
CA SER A 239 11.93 -18.95 12.63
C SER A 239 10.68 -18.31 11.99
N LEU A 240 9.87 -17.63 12.79
CA LEU A 240 8.71 -16.89 12.28
C LEU A 240 9.18 -15.48 11.94
N HIS A 241 8.98 -15.08 10.68
CA HIS A 241 9.15 -13.71 10.19
C HIS A 241 7.95 -13.33 9.35
N GLY A 242 7.72 -12.03 9.21
CA GLY A 242 6.61 -11.48 8.44
C GLY A 242 5.86 -10.38 9.18
N ALA A 243 4.89 -9.82 8.49
CA ALA A 243 4.26 -8.56 8.89
C ALA A 243 5.30 -7.45 9.11
N ASN A 244 6.29 -7.38 8.21
CA ASN A 244 7.37 -6.42 8.28
C ASN A 244 7.09 -5.16 7.46
N THR A 245 7.77 -4.09 7.83
CA THR A 245 7.76 -2.81 7.11
C THR A 245 9.17 -2.27 7.11
N LEU A 246 9.55 -1.64 6.01
CA LEU A 246 10.87 -1.05 5.84
C LEU A 246 10.74 0.36 5.31
N THR A 247 11.64 1.24 5.75
CA THR A 247 11.74 2.60 5.23
C THR A 247 13.19 3.04 5.19
N PHE A 248 13.51 3.85 4.20
CA PHE A 248 14.82 4.42 4.00
C PHE A 248 14.78 5.91 4.32
N ALA A 249 15.80 6.42 5.00
CA ALA A 249 15.97 7.84 5.30
C ALA A 249 17.42 8.12 5.67
N ASP A 250 17.91 9.32 5.36
CA ASP A 250 19.20 9.83 5.85
C ASP A 250 19.07 10.21 7.33
N VAL A 251 19.54 9.36 8.25
CA VAL A 251 19.35 9.55 9.69
C VAL A 251 20.48 10.37 10.32
N ASP A 252 21.69 10.25 9.79
CA ASP A 252 22.88 10.90 10.33
C ASP A 252 23.29 12.18 9.57
N GLY A 253 22.64 12.46 8.45
CA GLY A 253 22.80 13.68 7.66
C GLY A 253 23.99 13.65 6.70
N ASP A 254 24.46 12.47 6.31
CA ASP A 254 25.63 12.31 5.45
C ASP A 254 25.30 12.33 3.93
N GLY A 255 24.00 12.40 3.61
CA GLY A 255 23.50 12.48 2.24
C GLY A 255 23.24 11.13 1.58
N ASP A 256 23.20 10.05 2.35
CA ASP A 256 22.77 8.74 1.88
C ASP A 256 21.68 8.13 2.80
N SER A 257 21.00 7.08 2.35
CA SER A 257 19.84 6.55 3.06
C SER A 257 20.15 5.31 3.89
N ASP A 258 19.88 5.40 5.19
CA ASP A 258 19.87 4.27 6.13
C ASP A 258 18.56 3.49 6.04
N LEU A 259 18.56 2.26 6.55
CA LEU A 259 17.39 1.38 6.59
C LEU A 259 16.82 1.27 8.01
N PHE A 260 15.56 1.65 8.18
CA PHE A 260 14.74 1.20 9.30
C PHE A 260 13.94 -0.04 8.91
N TRP A 261 14.01 -1.07 9.74
CA TRP A 261 13.28 -2.32 9.54
C TRP A 261 12.56 -2.76 10.82
N GLY A 262 11.24 -2.89 10.73
CA GLY A 262 10.41 -3.50 11.75
C GLY A 262 9.82 -4.82 11.27
N ASP A 263 9.73 -5.80 12.15
CA ASP A 263 9.08 -7.10 11.92
C ASP A 263 8.26 -7.47 13.16
N PHE A 264 7.10 -8.09 12.97
CA PHE A 264 6.21 -8.41 14.09
C PHE A 264 6.84 -9.35 15.14
N PHE A 265 7.78 -10.19 14.73
CA PHE A 265 8.49 -11.13 15.58
C PHE A 265 9.82 -10.57 16.12
N GLU A 266 10.28 -9.44 15.61
CA GLU A 266 11.41 -8.68 16.15
C GLU A 266 10.90 -7.69 17.20
N PRO A 267 11.27 -7.82 18.49
CA PRO A 267 10.81 -6.90 19.53
C PRO A 267 11.31 -5.46 19.34
N GLY A 268 12.38 -5.25 18.58
CA GLY A 268 12.95 -3.94 18.30
C GLY A 268 12.51 -3.31 16.98
N LEU A 269 12.76 -2.01 16.86
CA LEU A 269 12.95 -1.37 15.57
C LEU A 269 14.44 -1.42 15.25
N LEU A 270 14.80 -1.98 14.10
CA LEU A 270 16.19 -2.05 13.67
C LEU A 270 16.53 -0.81 12.83
N LEU A 271 17.65 -0.18 13.14
CA LEU A 271 18.32 0.78 12.27
C LEU A 271 19.57 0.08 11.75
N ILE A 272 19.74 0.06 10.43
CA ILE A 272 20.92 -0.45 9.74
C ILE A 272 21.51 0.72 8.98
N GLU A 273 22.70 1.12 9.38
CA GLU A 273 23.41 2.27 8.86
C GLU A 273 23.96 1.96 7.47
N ASN A 274 23.88 2.94 6.58
CA ASN A 274 24.62 2.92 5.33
C ASN A 274 26.03 3.48 5.57
N THR A 275 27.00 2.59 5.73
CA THR A 275 28.41 2.97 5.93
C THR A 275 29.15 3.31 4.63
N GLY A 276 28.41 3.36 3.52
CA GLY A 276 28.93 3.55 2.18
C GLY A 276 28.87 5.01 1.73
N SER A 277 28.25 5.21 0.57
CA SER A 277 27.86 6.52 0.06
C SER A 277 26.60 6.34 -0.75
N CYS A 278 25.84 7.39 -1.06
CA CYS A 278 24.61 7.21 -1.83
C CYS A 278 24.83 6.51 -3.19
N SER A 279 25.96 6.74 -3.87
CA SER A 279 26.23 6.07 -5.16
C SER A 279 26.81 4.65 -5.05
N ASN A 280 27.18 4.23 -3.83
CA ASN A 280 27.66 2.89 -3.53
C ASN A 280 27.26 2.53 -2.07
N PRO A 281 25.97 2.24 -1.84
CA PRO A 281 25.44 1.98 -0.51
C PRO A 281 26.01 0.67 0.07
N ILE A 282 26.29 0.65 1.37
CA ILE A 282 26.75 -0.51 2.14
C ILE A 282 25.99 -0.52 3.48
N LEU A 283 24.91 -1.29 3.53
CA LEU A 283 24.07 -1.39 4.73
C LEU A 283 24.64 -2.47 5.66
N SER A 284 25.01 -2.11 6.90
CA SER A 284 25.61 -3.06 7.86
C SER A 284 25.38 -2.74 9.34
#